data_AF-A0A845HQH8-F1
#
_entry.id   AF-A0A845HQH8-F1
#
_cell.length_a   1.000
_cell.length_b   1.000
_cell.length_c   1.000
_cell.angle_alpha   90.00
_cell.angle_beta   90.00
_cell.angle_gamma   90.00
#
_symmetry.space_group_name_H-M   'P 1'
#
loop_
_entity.id
_entity.type
_entity.pdbx_description
1 polymer ?
#
loop_
_entity_poly.entity_id
_entity_poly.type
_entity_poly.pdbx_seq_one_letter_code
_entity_poly.pdbx_strand_id
1 'polypeptide(L)' 'MNKKLTLFLFAIGIGAASASAWANTCYHTCLVEYRMCIRSGQPTDNCQSDLYNCEDSCEGGIGG' A
#
# COMPACT_ATOMS: atom_id res chain seq x y z
N MET A 1 -6.70 -34.05 -29.11
CA MET A 1 -6.84 -34.63 -27.75
C MET A 1 -5.43 -34.94 -27.25
N ASN A 2 -4.85 -34.46 -26.15
CA ASN A 2 -5.21 -33.50 -25.11
C ASN A 2 -3.90 -32.86 -24.61
N LYS A 3 -3.76 -31.54 -24.72
CA LYS A 3 -2.66 -30.78 -24.11
C LYS A 3 -3.00 -30.57 -22.63
N LYS A 4 -2.38 -31.35 -21.74
CA LYS A 4 -2.57 -31.24 -20.28
C LYS A 4 -1.23 -31.22 -19.57
N LEU A 5 -0.51 -30.10 -19.66
CA LEU A 5 0.59 -29.76 -18.75
C LEU A 5 0.62 -28.24 -18.52
N THR A 6 -0.53 -27.68 -18.16
CA THR A 6 -0.59 -26.36 -17.56
C THR A 6 -1.38 -26.52 -16.29
N LEU A 7 -0.74 -26.23 -15.14
CA LEU A 7 -1.28 -26.02 -13.79
C LEU A 7 -0.41 -26.67 -12.71
N PHE A 8 0.87 -26.31 -12.64
CA PHE A 8 1.63 -26.38 -11.38
C PHE A 8 2.51 -25.13 -11.22
N LEU A 9 1.89 -23.95 -11.40
CA LEU A 9 2.47 -22.64 -11.05
C LEU A 9 1.64 -21.94 -9.96
N PHE A 10 0.99 -22.72 -9.08
CA PHE A 10 0.28 -22.19 -7.91
C PHE A 10 1.01 -22.47 -6.58
N ALA A 11 2.20 -23.06 -6.62
CA ALA A 11 2.92 -23.53 -5.43
C ALA A 11 4.22 -22.78 -5.12
N ILE A 12 4.60 -21.76 -5.91
CA ILE A 12 5.81 -20.98 -5.64
C ILE A 12 5.41 -19.52 -5.42
N GLY A 13 5.20 -19.20 -4.14
CA GLY A 13 5.61 -17.92 -3.58
C GLY A 13 5.09 -16.66 -4.28
N ILE A 14 3.77 -16.49 -4.38
CA ILE A 14 3.19 -15.14 -4.49
C ILE A 14 3.29 -14.50 -3.09
N GLY A 15 4.51 -14.12 -2.71
CA GLY A 15 4.79 -13.47 -1.43
C GLY A 15 5.78 -12.31 -1.51
N ALA A 16 6.50 -12.15 -2.62
CA ALA A 16 7.58 -11.15 -2.70
C ALA A 16 7.48 -10.18 -3.90
N ALA A 17 6.44 -10.27 -4.74
CA ALA A 17 6.31 -9.40 -5.91
C ALA A 17 5.53 -8.10 -5.63
N SER A 18 5.01 -7.90 -4.43
CA SER A 18 4.16 -6.75 -4.09
C SER A 18 4.80 -5.70 -3.19
N ALA A 19 6.07 -5.86 -2.79
CA ALA A 19 6.75 -4.88 -1.92
C ALA A 19 6.80 -3.46 -2.55
N SER A 20 6.95 -3.36 -3.87
CA SER A 20 7.09 -2.07 -4.56
C SER A 20 5.76 -1.46 -5.03
N ALA A 21 4.72 -2.27 -5.25
CA ALA A 21 3.37 -1.75 -5.57
C ALA A 21 2.64 -1.24 -4.32
N TRP A 22 2.93 -1.85 -3.16
CA TRP A 22 2.28 -1.48 -1.90
C TRP A 22 2.77 -0.14 -1.39
N ALA A 23 4.08 0.14 -1.45
CA ALA A 23 4.61 1.45 -1.08
C ALA A 23 3.92 2.56 -1.90
N ASN A 24 3.90 2.45 -3.24
CA ASN A 24 3.28 3.47 -4.09
C ASN A 24 1.76 3.61 -3.85
N THR A 25 1.06 2.51 -3.58
CA THR A 25 -0.38 2.55 -3.24
C THR A 25 -0.63 3.10 -1.84
N CYS A 26 0.30 2.88 -0.90
CA CYS A 26 0.25 3.34 0.48
C CYS A 26 0.40 4.87 0.53
N TYR A 27 1.42 5.44 -0.10
CA TYR A 27 1.57 6.90 -0.25
C TYR A 27 0.32 7.53 -0.88
N HIS A 28 -0.22 6.89 -1.91
CA HIS A 28 -1.43 7.37 -2.57
C HIS A 28 -2.65 7.35 -1.65
N THR A 29 -2.74 6.37 -0.73
CA THR A 29 -3.79 6.28 0.28
C THR A 29 -3.62 7.35 1.35
N CYS A 30 -2.39 7.59 1.84
CA CYS A 30 -2.09 8.67 2.80
C CYS A 30 -2.49 10.05 2.25
N LEU A 31 -2.24 10.31 0.96
CA LEU A 31 -2.66 11.55 0.31
C LEU A 31 -4.18 11.70 0.20
N VAL A 32 -4.92 10.60 0.03
CA VAL A 32 -6.39 10.61 0.00
C VAL A 32 -6.94 10.92 1.40
N GLU A 33 -6.40 10.27 2.43
CA GLU A 33 -6.78 10.51 3.84
C GLU A 33 -6.48 11.95 4.26
N TYR A 34 -5.34 12.50 3.86
CA TYR A 34 -5.00 13.91 4.09
C TYR A 34 -6.04 14.87 3.47
N ARG A 35 -6.44 14.61 2.22
CA ARG A 35 -7.49 15.41 1.55
C ARG A 35 -8.83 15.30 2.25
N MET A 36 -9.18 14.12 2.77
CA MET A 36 -10.40 13.88 3.54
C MET A 36 -10.36 14.61 4.90
N CYS A 37 -9.20 14.62 5.56
CA CYS A 37 -8.98 15.32 6.82
C CYS A 37 -9.17 16.84 6.67
N ILE A 38 -8.55 17.45 5.65
CA ILE A 38 -8.74 18.88 5.34
C ILE A 38 -10.20 19.17 4.99
N ARG A 39 -10.82 18.31 4.18
CA ARG A 39 -12.22 18.48 3.78
C ARG A 39 -13.19 18.39 4.95
N SER A 40 -12.84 17.63 5.99
CA SER A 40 -13.60 17.51 7.24
C SER A 40 -13.48 18.75 8.14
N GLY A 41 -12.67 19.75 7.74
CA GLY A 41 -12.48 20.99 8.52
C GLY A 41 -11.52 20.82 9.69
N GLN A 42 -10.70 19.77 9.70
CA GLN A 42 -9.61 19.63 10.67
C GLN A 42 -8.49 20.62 10.37
N PRO A 43 -7.77 21.08 11.41
CA PRO A 43 -6.62 21.96 11.21
C PRO A 43 -5.56 21.24 10.38
N THR A 44 -4.98 21.95 9.41
CA THR A 44 -3.98 21.39 8.49
C THR A 44 -2.80 20.76 9.22
N ASP A 45 -2.39 21.33 10.35
CA ASP A 45 -1.30 20.82 11.18
C ASP A 45 -1.53 19.38 11.67
N ASN A 46 -2.74 19.07 12.15
CA ASN A 46 -3.13 17.71 12.52
C ASN A 46 -3.10 16.78 11.30
N CYS A 47 -3.75 17.18 10.21
CA CYS A 47 -3.82 16.36 9.00
C CYS A 47 -2.42 16.07 8.42
N GLN A 48 -1.50 17.03 8.53
CA GLN A 48 -0.13 16.88 8.06
C GLN A 48 0.67 15.92 8.95
N SER A 49 0.46 15.96 10.26
CA SER A 49 1.01 14.98 11.20
C SER A 49 0.52 13.55 10.90
N ASP A 50 -0.78 13.38 10.66
CA ASP A 50 -1.36 12.09 10.25
C ASP A 50 -0.80 11.58 8.91
N LEU A 51 -0.57 12.49 7.96
CA LEU A 51 0.07 12.15 6.69
C LEU A 51 1.51 11.65 6.90
N TYR A 52 2.33 12.36 7.67
CA TYR A 52 3.70 11.92 7.96
C TYR A 52 3.75 10.56 8.64
N ASN A 53 2.86 10.31 9.59
CA ASN A 53 2.79 9.02 10.28
C ASN A 53 2.35 7.88 9.35
N CYS A 54 1.43 8.19 8.42
CA CYS A 54 1.00 7.26 7.38
C CYS A 54 2.16 6.95 6.40
N GLU A 55 2.89 7.97 5.95
CA GLU A 55 4.05 7.82 5.06
C GLU A 55 5.19 7.05 5.74
N ASP A 56 5.48 7.31 7.02
CA ASP A 56 6.45 6.56 7.82
C ASP A 56 6.07 5.07 7.93
N SER A 57 4.77 4.78 8.09
CA SER A 57 4.27 3.41 8.07
C SER A 57 4.39 2.73 6.69
N CYS A 58 4.34 3.52 5.60
CA CYS A 58 4.59 3.02 4.25
C CYS A 58 6.07 2.73 3.99
N GLU A 59 6.96 3.55 4.56
CA GLU A 59 8.42 3.40 4.45
C GLU A 59 8.95 2.30 5.37
N GLY A 60 8.31 2.12 6.54
CA GLY A 60 8.59 1.11 7.55
C GLY A 60 8.05 -0.30 7.25
N GLY A 61 7.54 -0.54 6.05
CA GLY A 61 7.07 -1.84 5.54
C GLY A 61 8.16 -2.92 5.38
N ILE A 62 9.18 -2.95 6.25
CA ILE A 62 9.91 -4.17 6.59
C ILE A 62 9.00 -4.95 7.56
N GLY A 63 8.09 -5.71 6.97
CA GLY A 63 7.22 -6.65 7.66
C GLY A 63 6.90 -7.82 6.74
N GLY A 64 7.91 -8.65 6.47
CA GLY A 64 7.84 -9.89 5.70
C GLY A 64 9.18 -10.62 5.72
#